data_AF-A0AAV4Q3C4-F1
#
_entry.id   AF-A0AAV4Q3C4-F1
#
_cell.length_a   1.000
_cell.length_b   1.000
_cell.length_c   1.000
_cell.angle_alpha   90.00
_cell.angle_beta   90.00
_cell.angle_gamma   90.00
#
_symmetry.space_group_name_H-M   'P 1'
#
loop_
_entity.id
_entity.type
_entity.pdbx_description
1 polymer ?
#
loop_
_entity_poly.entity_id
_entity_poly.type
_entity_poly.pdbx_seq_one_letter_code
_entity_poly.pdbx_strand_id
1 'polypeptide(L)'
;MSSFKEYTRDVYKLASLVSVHDAKKAGAEVVKQVEHPLLSSLLYPLLQALDEEYLKVDAQFGGVDQRKIFTFSEKRFCFLITAVSFKTSMLSICPFWMSNYFEQKWKCLVMLYLPQLGYGKRIHLMNPMVPGLTGGKMSSSLEDSKIDLLDSPSAVKKKLKKAFCEPGNLEDNGVLAFVKHVLLPLFRNEDFTVKRKEEDGGNTIYKNYSELEDDFKNLKLHPADLKAAVESYLNRLLTPIRKKFESPELQKLSAQAYPPLCTKGKVVHMETPVTPARLDIRIGKIMEIKKHPDADSLYVSKVDLGESTGPRTVVSGLAKIIPQEELENRLVVALCNLKPAKMRGVESQAMILCASREEPKEVEPLNPPKDSKPGDKVFVEGYENSEPDEQLNPKKKVWETLQPELKTSSNCVAEWQGNP
;
A
#
# COMPACT_ATOMS: atom_id res chain seq x y z
N MET A 1 -22.37 -37.21 1.58
CA MET A 1 -23.02 -36.52 0.45
C MET A 1 -24.38 -35.86 0.78
N SER A 2 -25.07 -36.19 1.88
CA SER A 2 -26.37 -35.54 2.21
C SER A 2 -26.22 -34.08 2.66
N SER A 3 -25.23 -33.79 3.52
CA SER A 3 -25.02 -32.45 4.12
C SER A 3 -24.77 -31.33 3.10
N PHE A 4 -24.07 -31.59 1.99
CA PHE A 4 -23.82 -30.57 0.96
C PHE A 4 -25.10 -30.16 0.21
N LYS A 5 -26.00 -31.12 -0.04
CA LYS A 5 -27.29 -30.87 -0.71
C LYS A 5 -28.21 -30.05 0.20
N GLU A 6 -28.19 -30.33 1.50
CA GLU A 6 -28.95 -29.58 2.50
C GLU A 6 -28.45 -28.14 2.60
N TYR A 7 -27.14 -27.93 2.71
CA TYR A 7 -26.54 -26.60 2.76
C TYR A 7 -26.92 -25.77 1.53
N THR A 8 -26.75 -26.34 0.34
CA THR A 8 -27.09 -25.67 -0.92
C THR A 8 -28.59 -25.33 -0.99
N ARG A 9 -29.46 -26.22 -0.51
CA ARG A 9 -30.90 -25.97 -0.45
C ARG A 9 -31.21 -24.79 0.48
N ASP A 10 -30.55 -24.70 1.64
CA ASP A 10 -30.79 -23.62 2.58
C ASP A 10 -30.20 -22.29 2.10
N VAL A 11 -29.12 -22.31 1.31
CA VAL A 11 -28.64 -21.13 0.56
C VAL A 11 -29.73 -20.61 -0.36
N TYR A 12 -30.40 -21.48 -1.14
CA TYR A 12 -31.50 -21.05 -2.01
C TYR A 12 -32.70 -20.51 -1.24
N LYS A 13 -33.03 -21.11 -0.08
CA LYS A 13 -34.09 -20.59 0.79
C LYS A 13 -33.73 -19.21 1.36
N LEU A 14 -32.48 -19.00 1.77
CA LEU A 14 -32.02 -17.68 2.21
C LEU A 14 -32.05 -16.67 1.07
N ALA A 15 -31.60 -17.06 -0.12
CA ALA A 15 -31.61 -16.20 -1.29
C ALA A 15 -33.02 -15.78 -1.72
N SER A 16 -34.05 -16.61 -1.48
CA SER A 16 -35.45 -16.23 -1.77
C SER A 16 -36.06 -15.30 -0.72
N LEU A 17 -35.52 -15.28 0.50
CA LEU A 17 -35.99 -14.43 1.61
C LEU A 17 -35.25 -13.09 1.66
N VAL A 18 -33.94 -13.09 1.39
CA VAL A 18 -33.06 -11.94 1.59
C VAL A 18 -33.17 -10.93 0.47
N SER A 19 -33.45 -9.68 0.82
CA SER A 19 -33.41 -8.58 -0.15
C SER A 19 -31.98 -8.27 -0.61
N VAL A 20 -31.83 -7.86 -1.86
CA VAL A 20 -30.54 -7.40 -2.41
C VAL A 20 -29.97 -6.26 -1.56
N HIS A 21 -30.83 -5.37 -1.05
CA HIS A 21 -30.42 -4.26 -0.19
C HIS A 21 -29.78 -4.74 1.12
N ASP A 22 -30.40 -5.69 1.81
CA ASP A 22 -29.87 -6.24 3.05
C ASP A 22 -28.56 -7.01 2.84
N ALA A 23 -28.48 -7.81 1.78
CA ALA A 23 -27.25 -8.52 1.43
C ALA A 23 -26.09 -7.56 1.14
N LYS A 24 -26.34 -6.50 0.36
CA LYS A 24 -25.33 -5.46 0.08
C LYS A 24 -24.91 -4.71 1.35
N LYS A 25 -25.88 -4.39 2.22
CA LYS A 25 -25.62 -3.71 3.49
C LYS A 25 -24.80 -4.58 4.44
N ALA A 26 -25.09 -5.88 4.52
CA ALA A 26 -24.35 -6.82 5.36
C ALA A 26 -22.89 -6.95 4.93
N GLY A 27 -22.63 -7.06 3.61
CA GLY A 27 -21.30 -7.23 3.04
C GLY A 27 -20.47 -5.95 2.87
N ALA A 28 -21.00 -4.76 3.20
CA ALA A 28 -20.40 -3.47 2.81
C ALA A 28 -18.96 -3.24 3.34
N GLU A 29 -18.61 -3.78 4.50
CA GLU A 29 -17.28 -3.58 5.13
C GLU A 29 -16.32 -4.75 4.93
N VAL A 30 -16.84 -5.90 4.48
CA VAL A 30 -16.08 -7.16 4.38
C VAL A 30 -15.78 -7.51 2.93
N VAL A 31 -16.76 -7.32 2.04
CA VAL A 31 -16.60 -7.63 0.63
C VAL A 31 -15.88 -6.49 -0.09
N LYS A 32 -14.98 -6.84 -1.00
CA LYS A 32 -14.26 -5.87 -1.84
C LYS A 32 -15.26 -5.04 -2.64
N GLN A 33 -15.23 -3.72 -2.41
CA GLN A 33 -16.04 -2.78 -3.16
C GLN A 33 -15.42 -2.59 -4.56
N VAL A 34 -16.19 -2.88 -5.59
CA VAL A 34 -15.84 -2.70 -7.00
C VAL A 34 -16.97 -1.97 -7.70
N GLU A 35 -16.68 -1.24 -8.77
CA GLU A 35 -17.67 -0.45 -9.51
C GLU A 35 -18.86 -1.30 -9.99
N HIS A 36 -18.57 -2.54 -10.41
CA HIS A 36 -19.56 -3.52 -10.84
C HIS A 36 -19.54 -4.74 -9.90
N PRO A 37 -20.32 -4.72 -8.79
CA PRO A 37 -20.29 -5.80 -7.81
C PRO A 37 -20.82 -7.10 -8.40
N LEU A 38 -20.04 -8.17 -8.27
CA LEU A 38 -20.42 -9.50 -8.70
C LEU A 38 -21.54 -10.08 -7.82
N LEU A 39 -22.33 -11.00 -8.34
CA LEU A 39 -23.36 -11.72 -7.57
C LEU A 39 -22.76 -12.45 -6.35
N SER A 40 -21.52 -12.91 -6.44
CA SER A 40 -20.79 -13.53 -5.32
C SER A 40 -20.72 -12.63 -4.09
N SER A 41 -20.65 -11.30 -4.27
CA SER A 41 -20.64 -10.34 -3.17
C SER A 41 -21.93 -10.33 -2.36
N LEU A 42 -23.06 -10.64 -3.00
CA LEU A 42 -24.38 -10.69 -2.37
C LEU A 42 -24.60 -12.02 -1.66
N LEU A 43 -24.03 -13.11 -2.17
CA LEU A 43 -24.16 -14.44 -1.57
C LEU A 43 -23.25 -14.62 -0.34
N TYR A 44 -22.12 -13.91 -0.27
CA TYR A 44 -21.14 -14.08 0.79
C TYR A 44 -21.71 -13.97 2.22
N PRO A 45 -22.51 -12.94 2.58
CA PRO A 45 -23.08 -12.85 3.93
C PRO A 45 -24.07 -13.97 4.26
N LEU A 46 -24.76 -14.52 3.25
CA LEU A 46 -25.72 -15.63 3.44
C LEU A 46 -24.98 -16.92 3.78
N LEU A 47 -23.87 -17.19 3.08
CA LEU A 47 -23.02 -18.36 3.31
C LEU A 47 -22.43 -18.31 4.72
N GLN A 48 -21.83 -17.17 5.10
CA GLN A 48 -21.24 -16.99 6.43
C GLN A 48 -22.26 -17.16 7.57
N ALA A 49 -23.51 -16.71 7.36
CA ALA A 49 -24.58 -16.91 8.33
C ALA A 49 -25.02 -18.39 8.46
N LEU A 50 -25.02 -19.15 7.36
CA LEU A 50 -25.32 -20.58 7.40
C LEU A 50 -24.21 -21.41 8.03
N ASP A 51 -22.96 -20.96 7.92
CA ASP A 51 -21.82 -21.65 8.51
C ASP A 51 -21.96 -21.80 10.03
N GLU A 52 -22.60 -20.83 10.71
CA GLU A 52 -22.93 -20.90 12.14
C GLU A 52 -23.75 -22.16 12.51
N GLU A 53 -24.75 -22.49 11.69
CA GLU A 53 -25.62 -23.63 11.92
C GLU A 53 -24.95 -24.94 11.51
N TYR A 54 -24.30 -24.96 10.33
CA TYR A 54 -23.71 -26.19 9.79
C TYR A 54 -22.42 -26.62 10.49
N LEU A 55 -21.68 -25.68 11.07
CA LEU A 55 -20.58 -25.97 12.00
C LEU A 55 -21.07 -26.30 13.42
N LYS A 56 -22.38 -26.10 13.71
CA LYS A 56 -23.02 -26.36 15.01
C LYS A 56 -22.31 -25.65 16.17
N VAL A 57 -21.95 -24.39 15.95
CA VAL A 57 -21.25 -23.57 16.95
C VAL A 57 -22.24 -22.74 17.74
N ASP A 58 -22.00 -22.48 19.03
CA ASP A 58 -22.83 -21.58 19.83
C ASP A 58 -22.45 -20.09 19.65
N ALA A 59 -21.22 -19.84 19.22
CA ALA A 59 -20.65 -18.51 19.08
C ALA A 59 -19.75 -18.38 17.84
N GLN A 60 -19.76 -17.19 17.24
CA GLN A 60 -18.82 -16.79 16.19
C GLN A 60 -17.92 -15.66 16.70
N PHE A 61 -16.61 -15.81 16.52
CA PHE A 61 -15.62 -14.81 16.86
C PHE A 61 -15.07 -14.15 15.60
N GLY A 62 -14.97 -12.82 15.59
CA GLY A 62 -14.39 -12.09 14.47
C GLY A 62 -14.06 -10.63 14.81
N GLY A 63 -13.62 -9.88 13.80
CA GLY A 63 -13.35 -8.45 13.94
C GLY A 63 -14.63 -7.62 14.03
N VAL A 64 -14.51 -6.40 14.57
CA VAL A 64 -15.61 -5.42 14.54
C VAL A 64 -16.07 -5.07 13.11
N ASP A 65 -15.20 -5.22 12.11
CA ASP A 65 -15.53 -5.04 10.68
C ASP A 65 -16.54 -6.07 10.15
N GLN A 66 -16.73 -7.20 10.84
CA GLN A 66 -17.73 -8.21 10.50
C GLN A 66 -19.09 -7.97 11.16
N ARG A 67 -19.24 -6.91 11.97
CA ARG A 67 -20.47 -6.61 12.73
C ARG A 67 -21.72 -6.60 11.86
N LYS A 68 -21.64 -6.09 10.63
CA LYS A 68 -22.80 -6.02 9.72
C LYS A 68 -23.27 -7.41 9.26
N ILE A 69 -22.36 -8.38 9.18
CA ILE A 69 -22.68 -9.78 8.87
C ILE A 69 -23.27 -10.48 10.10
N PHE A 70 -22.67 -10.28 11.28
CA PHE A 70 -23.19 -10.81 12.54
C PHE A 70 -24.60 -10.29 12.87
N THR A 71 -24.83 -8.99 12.67
CA THR A 71 -26.17 -8.41 12.85
C THR A 71 -27.16 -8.86 11.76
N PHE A 72 -26.67 -9.28 10.59
CA PHE A 72 -27.49 -9.88 9.55
C PHE A 72 -27.95 -11.28 9.96
N SER A 73 -27.09 -12.09 10.60
CA SER A 73 -27.47 -13.40 11.13
C SER A 73 -28.41 -13.31 12.35
N GLU A 74 -28.25 -12.30 13.20
CA GLU A 74 -29.01 -12.17 14.46
C GLU A 74 -30.39 -11.50 14.36
N LYS A 75 -30.65 -10.77 13.27
CA LYS A 75 -31.47 -9.54 13.25
C LYS A 75 -32.80 -9.55 14.02
N ARG A 76 -32.74 -9.39 15.35
CA ARG A 76 -33.45 -8.38 16.16
C ARG A 76 -32.83 -8.25 17.56
N PHE A 77 -32.26 -7.08 17.88
CA PHE A 77 -32.72 -6.24 19.00
C PHE A 77 -32.25 -4.78 18.83
N CYS A 78 -33.22 -3.87 18.80
CA CYS A 78 -32.98 -2.46 19.11
C CYS A 78 -32.83 -2.40 20.63
N PHE A 79 -31.68 -1.94 21.11
CA PHE A 79 -31.41 -1.81 22.54
C PHE A 79 -32.43 -0.88 23.18
N LEU A 80 -33.30 -1.43 24.03
CA LEU A 80 -34.08 -0.66 25.00
C LEU A 80 -33.31 -0.70 26.33
N ILE A 81 -32.08 -0.17 26.34
CA ILE A 81 -31.53 0.45 27.56
C ILE A 81 -32.02 1.88 27.48
N THR A 82 -33.11 2.19 28.18
CA THR A 82 -33.37 3.41 28.98
C THR A 82 -34.84 3.38 29.41
N ALA A 83 -35.22 2.48 30.32
CA ALA A 83 -36.45 2.57 31.12
C ALA A 83 -36.51 1.52 32.25
N VAL A 84 -35.41 1.30 32.98
CA VAL A 84 -35.46 0.67 34.32
C VAL A 84 -34.83 1.63 35.32
N SER A 85 -35.37 2.84 35.35
CA SER A 85 -35.31 3.80 36.44
C SER A 85 -36.22 4.95 36.04
N PHE A 86 -37.04 5.43 36.97
CA PHE A 86 -38.07 6.46 36.79
C PHE A 86 -39.35 6.05 36.06
N LYS A 87 -40.24 5.37 36.80
CA LYS A 87 -41.68 5.63 36.67
C LYS A 87 -42.43 5.39 37.99
N THR A 88 -42.11 6.21 38.98
CA THR A 88 -43.11 6.75 39.91
C THR A 88 -43.15 8.26 39.68
N SER A 89 -44.36 8.83 39.66
CA SER A 89 -44.70 10.25 39.46
C SER A 89 -44.48 10.87 38.07
N MET A 90 -45.48 10.75 37.20
CA MET A 90 -46.14 11.88 36.53
C MET A 90 -47.25 11.34 35.61
N LEU A 91 -48.44 11.20 36.20
CA LEU A 91 -49.71 11.06 35.50
C LEU A 91 -50.33 12.46 35.44
N SER A 92 -50.09 13.18 34.35
CA SER A 92 -51.00 14.19 33.81
C SER A 92 -50.35 14.84 32.59
N ILE A 93 -50.99 14.65 31.43
CA ILE A 93 -51.15 15.57 30.30
C ILE A 93 -51.32 14.75 29.00
N CYS A 94 -52.54 14.85 28.44
CA CYS A 94 -52.96 14.56 27.06
C CYS A 94 -52.80 13.13 26.47
N PRO A 95 -53.88 12.32 26.38
CA PRO A 95 -53.85 11.00 25.74
C PRO A 95 -53.95 11.00 24.20
N PHE A 96 -54.22 12.14 23.55
CA PHE A 96 -54.69 12.13 22.14
C PHE A 96 -53.61 12.42 21.09
N TRP A 97 -52.48 13.04 21.47
CA TRP A 97 -51.46 13.50 20.51
C TRP A 97 -50.24 12.56 20.37
N MET A 98 -50.17 11.50 21.19
CA MET A 98 -49.02 10.59 21.21
C MET A 98 -49.24 9.28 20.43
N SER A 99 -50.48 8.97 20.02
CA SER A 99 -50.78 7.74 19.27
C SER A 99 -50.35 7.84 17.80
N ASN A 100 -50.62 8.98 17.13
CA ASN A 100 -50.40 9.09 15.68
C ASN A 100 -48.98 9.47 15.25
N TYR A 101 -48.14 10.02 16.14
CA TYR A 101 -46.75 10.36 15.81
C TYR A 101 -45.77 9.20 16.06
N PHE A 102 -46.14 8.24 16.92
CA PHE A 102 -45.32 7.07 17.23
C PHE A 102 -45.54 5.90 16.24
N GLU A 103 -46.72 5.84 15.61
CA GLU A 103 -47.09 4.77 14.66
C GLU A 103 -46.54 4.95 13.24
N GLN A 104 -46.08 6.15 12.85
CA GLN A 104 -45.67 6.42 11.45
C GLN A 104 -44.16 6.32 11.18
N LYS A 105 -43.30 6.20 12.19
CA LYS A 105 -41.83 6.04 12.01
C LYS A 105 -41.25 4.68 12.42
N TRP A 106 -42.09 3.73 12.82
CA TRP A 106 -41.63 2.41 13.30
C TRP A 106 -42.30 1.24 12.57
N LYS A 107 -42.51 1.37 11.26
CA LYS A 107 -42.50 0.19 10.36
C LYS A 107 -41.06 -0.29 10.15
N CYS A 108 -40.40 -0.69 11.24
CA CYS A 108 -39.24 -1.57 11.14
C CYS A 108 -39.76 -2.96 10.80
N LEU A 109 -39.89 -3.21 9.50
CA LEU A 109 -40.02 -4.55 8.92
C LEU A 109 -38.76 -5.32 9.33
N VAL A 110 -38.80 -5.95 10.50
CA VAL A 110 -37.68 -6.75 11.00
C VAL A 110 -37.74 -8.11 10.34
N MET A 111 -36.96 -8.27 9.28
CA MET A 111 -36.75 -9.54 8.62
C MET A 111 -35.57 -10.27 9.30
N LEU A 112 -35.90 -11.44 9.87
CA LEU A 112 -35.05 -12.36 10.63
C LEU A 112 -34.67 -13.53 9.72
N TYR A 113 -33.44 -13.64 9.23
CA TYR A 113 -33.18 -14.64 8.18
C TYR A 113 -32.88 -16.07 8.69
N LEU A 114 -32.09 -16.23 9.77
CA LEU A 114 -31.82 -17.56 10.38
C LEU A 114 -33.02 -18.15 11.12
N PRO A 115 -33.74 -17.39 11.97
CA PRO A 115 -34.96 -17.90 12.60
C PRO A 115 -36.10 -18.20 11.62
N GLN A 116 -36.14 -17.55 10.44
CA GLN A 116 -37.10 -17.91 9.37
C GLN A 116 -36.84 -19.30 8.79
N LEU A 117 -35.60 -19.79 8.85
CA LEU A 117 -35.25 -21.17 8.49
C LEU A 117 -35.43 -22.16 9.65
N GLY A 118 -35.82 -21.68 10.84
CA GLY A 118 -35.98 -22.49 12.05
C GLY A 118 -34.69 -22.68 12.86
N TYR A 119 -33.63 -21.93 12.56
CA TYR A 119 -32.35 -22.03 13.24
C TYR A 119 -32.22 -21.08 14.43
N GLY A 120 -31.48 -21.52 15.46
CA GLY A 120 -31.20 -20.73 16.64
C GLY A 120 -30.27 -19.54 16.36
N LYS A 121 -30.29 -18.53 17.22
CA LYS A 121 -29.34 -17.40 17.15
C LYS A 121 -28.02 -17.79 17.81
N ARG A 122 -26.90 -17.23 17.34
CA ARG A 122 -25.57 -17.43 17.91
C ARG A 122 -25.03 -16.20 18.61
N ILE A 123 -24.05 -16.42 19.48
CA ILE A 123 -23.35 -15.35 20.21
C ILE A 123 -22.24 -14.80 19.32
N HIS A 124 -22.20 -13.48 19.13
CA HIS A 124 -21.12 -12.85 18.36
C HIS A 124 -20.12 -12.12 19.27
N LEU A 125 -18.86 -12.54 19.21
CA LEU A 125 -17.75 -11.95 19.97
C LEU A 125 -16.86 -11.15 19.00
N MET A 126 -16.75 -9.85 19.22
CA MET A 126 -16.05 -8.93 18.32
C MET A 126 -14.77 -8.36 18.93
N ASN A 127 -13.64 -8.60 18.29
CA ASN A 127 -12.35 -7.98 18.65
C ASN A 127 -12.21 -6.58 18.05
N PRO A 128 -11.72 -5.57 18.79
CA PRO A 128 -11.45 -4.24 18.24
C PRO A 128 -10.48 -4.28 17.06
N MET A 129 -10.55 -3.23 16.24
CA MET A 129 -9.62 -3.03 15.13
C MET A 129 -8.24 -2.69 15.69
N VAL A 130 -7.29 -3.61 15.55
CA VAL A 130 -5.90 -3.39 15.95
C VAL A 130 -5.19 -2.63 14.83
N PRO A 131 -4.63 -1.43 15.10
CA PRO A 131 -3.86 -0.70 14.11
C PRO A 131 -2.63 -1.51 13.69
N GLY A 132 -2.32 -1.45 12.40
CA GLY A 132 -1.11 -2.02 11.83
C GLY A 132 0.12 -1.24 12.22
N LEU A 133 1.28 -1.85 12.01
CA LEU A 133 2.57 -1.32 12.44
C LEU A 133 2.92 0.02 11.79
N THR A 134 2.39 0.31 10.60
CA THR A 134 2.64 1.57 9.87
C THR A 134 1.56 2.64 10.08
N GLY A 135 0.59 2.40 10.98
CA GLY A 135 -0.60 3.22 11.16
C GLY A 135 -1.73 2.82 10.20
N GLY A 136 -2.96 2.70 10.70
CA GLY A 136 -4.14 2.27 9.93
C GLY A 136 -4.40 0.76 9.93
N LYS A 137 -5.18 0.24 8.97
CA LYS A 137 -5.56 -1.19 8.91
C LYS A 137 -4.42 -2.04 8.31
N MET A 138 -4.04 -3.15 8.97
CA MET A 138 -3.13 -4.13 8.36
C MET A 138 -3.78 -4.70 7.08
N SER A 139 -3.10 -4.56 5.95
CA SER A 139 -3.56 -5.08 4.66
C SER A 139 -2.49 -5.98 4.04
N SER A 140 -2.92 -7.11 3.48
CA SER A 140 -2.03 -8.00 2.72
C SER A 140 -1.53 -7.37 1.41
N SER A 141 -2.10 -6.24 0.99
CA SER A 141 -1.76 -5.58 -0.28
C SER A 141 -0.50 -4.70 -0.21
N LEU A 142 -0.01 -4.35 0.99
CA LEU A 142 1.19 -3.52 1.17
C LEU A 142 2.25 -4.29 1.95
N GLU A 143 3.29 -4.75 1.26
CA GLU A 143 4.38 -5.57 1.84
C GLU A 143 5.11 -4.91 3.01
N ASP A 144 5.27 -3.58 2.97
CA ASP A 144 5.91 -2.80 4.04
C ASP A 144 5.01 -2.60 5.27
N SER A 145 3.69 -2.81 5.14
CA SER A 145 2.73 -2.63 6.24
C SER A 145 2.55 -3.85 7.13
N LYS A 146 2.98 -5.04 6.64
CA LYS A 146 2.77 -6.34 7.27
C LYS A 146 4.11 -6.98 7.62
N ILE A 147 4.24 -7.48 8.85
CA ILE A 147 5.27 -8.46 9.18
C ILE A 147 4.72 -9.84 8.81
N ASP A 148 5.44 -10.55 7.95
CA ASP A 148 5.08 -11.91 7.59
C ASP A 148 5.65 -12.92 8.60
N LEU A 149 4.98 -14.07 8.75
CA LEU A 149 5.39 -15.09 9.73
C LEU A 149 6.76 -15.70 9.39
N LEU A 150 7.16 -15.64 8.13
CA LEU A 150 8.41 -16.17 7.60
C LEU A 150 9.48 -15.10 7.35
N ASP A 151 9.20 -13.82 7.67
CA ASP A 151 10.19 -12.75 7.55
C ASP A 151 11.45 -13.08 8.36
N SER A 152 12.64 -12.73 7.86
CA SER A 152 13.88 -12.88 8.62
C SER A 152 13.97 -11.89 9.80
N PRO A 153 14.82 -12.12 10.82
CA PRO A 153 15.01 -11.17 11.91
C PRO A 153 15.39 -9.76 11.43
N SER A 154 16.21 -9.66 10.38
CA SER A 154 16.62 -8.38 9.78
C SER A 154 15.47 -7.67 9.07
N ALA A 155 14.59 -8.41 8.39
CA ALA A 155 13.39 -7.86 7.77
C ALA A 155 12.40 -7.34 8.81
N VAL A 156 12.18 -8.09 9.89
CA VAL A 156 11.36 -7.66 11.05
C VAL A 156 11.90 -6.36 11.64
N LYS A 157 13.22 -6.27 11.87
CA LYS A 157 13.88 -5.06 12.38
C LYS A 157 13.67 -3.86 11.45
N LYS A 158 13.82 -4.05 10.14
CA LYS A 158 13.63 -2.98 9.15
C LYS A 158 12.18 -2.48 9.14
N LYS A 159 11.20 -3.39 9.23
CA LYS A 159 9.77 -3.06 9.27
C LYS A 159 9.38 -2.34 10.58
N LEU A 160 9.87 -2.81 11.73
CA LEU A 160 9.63 -2.17 13.03
C LEU A 160 10.28 -0.78 13.13
N LYS A 161 11.45 -0.57 12.53
CA LYS A 161 12.05 0.78 12.46
C LYS A 161 11.15 1.76 11.73
N LYS A 162 10.55 1.35 10.61
CA LYS A 162 9.59 2.14 9.82
C LYS A 162 8.21 2.30 10.48
N ALA A 163 7.92 1.52 11.53
CA ALA A 163 6.63 1.56 12.21
C ALA A 163 6.34 2.95 12.79
N PHE A 164 5.08 3.37 12.71
CA PHE A 164 4.65 4.65 13.30
C PHE A 164 4.59 4.51 14.82
N CYS A 165 5.35 5.36 15.53
CA CYS A 165 5.39 5.40 16.98
C CYS A 165 6.00 6.74 17.41
N GLU A 166 5.12 7.71 17.70
CA GLU A 166 5.51 9.03 18.17
C GLU A 166 5.61 9.05 19.70
N PRO A 167 6.57 9.79 20.29
CA PRO A 167 6.71 9.89 21.74
C PRO A 167 5.42 10.44 22.39
N GLY A 168 4.88 9.72 23.38
CA GLY A 168 3.69 10.15 24.13
C GLY A 168 2.35 9.97 23.40
N ASN A 169 2.36 9.55 22.13
CA ASN A 169 1.14 9.31 21.37
C ASN A 169 0.56 7.91 21.64
N LEU A 170 -0.63 7.88 22.25
CA LEU A 170 -1.38 6.66 22.54
C LEU A 170 -2.39 6.30 21.43
N GLU A 171 -2.80 7.28 20.63
CA GLU A 171 -3.78 7.11 19.55
C GLU A 171 -3.08 6.65 18.26
N ASP A 172 -3.69 5.70 17.55
CA ASP A 172 -3.15 5.10 16.31
C ASP A 172 -1.73 4.50 16.39
N ASN A 173 -1.26 4.18 17.60
CA ASN A 173 0.05 3.56 17.81
C ASN A 173 -0.02 2.03 17.65
N GLY A 174 0.35 1.55 16.46
CA GLY A 174 0.39 0.12 16.14
C GLY A 174 1.32 -0.71 17.03
N VAL A 175 2.39 -0.11 17.56
CA VAL A 175 3.36 -0.80 18.42
C VAL A 175 2.76 -1.05 19.80
N LEU A 176 2.15 -0.04 20.42
CA LEU A 176 1.47 -0.18 21.72
C LEU A 176 0.27 -1.13 21.63
N ALA A 177 -0.53 -1.02 20.57
CA ALA A 177 -1.66 -1.92 20.36
C ALA A 177 -1.22 -3.39 20.23
N PHE A 178 -0.08 -3.64 19.56
CA PHE A 178 0.50 -4.98 19.46
C PHE A 178 0.95 -5.51 20.83
N VAL A 179 1.57 -4.67 21.66
CA VAL A 179 1.94 -5.05 23.03
C VAL A 179 0.70 -5.40 23.87
N LYS A 180 -0.35 -4.58 23.80
CA LYS A 180 -1.62 -4.76 24.53
C LYS A 180 -2.36 -6.04 24.16
N HIS A 181 -2.50 -6.30 22.86
CA HIS A 181 -3.38 -7.36 22.37
C HIS A 181 -2.67 -8.68 22.09
N VAL A 182 -1.34 -8.66 21.88
CA VAL A 182 -0.58 -9.86 21.49
C VAL A 182 0.46 -10.22 22.55
N LEU A 183 1.41 -9.32 22.84
CA LEU A 183 2.55 -9.69 23.68
C LEU A 183 2.15 -9.92 25.13
N LEU A 184 1.48 -8.97 25.78
CA LEU A 184 1.09 -9.13 27.18
C LEU A 184 0.13 -10.31 27.41
N PRO A 185 -0.89 -10.56 26.56
CA PRO A 185 -1.75 -11.73 26.74
C PRO A 185 -1.05 -13.07 26.52
N LEU A 186 -0.05 -13.15 25.63
CA LEU A 186 0.71 -14.38 25.38
C LEU A 186 1.77 -14.65 26.45
N PHE A 187 2.41 -13.59 26.95
CA PHE A 187 3.46 -13.67 27.95
C PHE A 187 2.94 -13.42 29.37
N ARG A 188 1.68 -13.68 29.71
CA ARG A 188 1.14 -13.44 31.07
C ARG A 188 1.94 -14.08 32.21
N ASN A 189 2.67 -15.16 31.92
CA ASN A 189 3.49 -15.88 32.89
C ASN A 189 4.92 -15.32 32.99
N GLU A 190 5.28 -14.32 32.19
CA GLU A 190 6.61 -13.72 32.13
C GLU A 190 6.50 -12.20 32.14
N ASP A 191 7.40 -11.52 32.84
CA ASP A 191 7.33 -10.07 32.87
C ASP A 191 7.83 -9.44 31.56
N PHE A 192 7.11 -8.42 31.06
CA PHE A 192 7.49 -7.72 29.84
C PHE A 192 8.66 -6.77 30.15
N THR A 193 9.86 -7.15 29.72
CA THR A 193 11.09 -6.44 30.02
C THR A 193 11.52 -5.57 28.84
N VAL A 194 11.61 -4.27 29.07
CA VAL A 194 12.21 -3.32 28.13
C VAL A 194 13.67 -3.11 28.51
N LYS A 195 14.58 -3.53 27.62
CA LYS A 195 16.02 -3.33 27.79
C LYS A 195 16.40 -1.91 27.35
N ARG A 196 16.99 -1.14 28.26
CA ARG A 196 17.44 0.23 28.00
C ARG A 196 18.87 0.41 28.49
N LYS A 197 19.56 1.43 27.99
CA LYS A 197 20.88 1.79 28.51
C LYS A 197 20.75 2.31 29.95
N GLU A 198 21.82 2.18 30.72
CA GLU A 198 21.84 2.70 32.10
C GLU A 198 21.63 4.22 32.14
N GLU A 199 22.15 4.93 31.13
CA GLU A 199 21.97 6.38 30.92
C GLU A 199 20.48 6.78 30.74
N ASP A 200 19.65 5.87 30.23
CA ASP A 200 18.23 6.09 29.91
C ASP A 200 17.28 5.49 30.98
N GLY A 201 17.78 5.26 32.20
CA GLY A 201 16.98 4.76 33.34
C GLY A 201 16.94 3.24 33.50
N GLY A 202 17.77 2.50 32.74
CA GLY A 202 17.98 1.07 32.93
C GLY A 202 16.80 0.18 32.52
N ASN A 203 16.97 -1.14 32.72
CA ASN A 203 15.96 -2.13 32.35
C ASN A 203 14.70 -1.95 33.19
N THR A 204 13.53 -1.94 32.53
CA THR A 204 12.24 -1.77 33.20
C THR A 204 11.34 -2.93 32.88
N ILE A 205 10.62 -3.37 33.90
CA ILE A 205 9.78 -4.56 33.89
C ILE A 205 8.34 -4.10 34.07
N TYR A 206 7.48 -4.42 33.11
CA TYR A 206 6.07 -4.07 33.13
C TYR A 206 5.22 -5.33 33.33
N LYS A 207 4.38 -5.34 34.36
CA LYS A 207 3.45 -6.44 34.64
C LYS A 207 2.10 -6.21 34.00
N ASN A 208 1.68 -4.95 33.97
CA ASN A 208 0.39 -4.52 33.45
C ASN A 208 0.57 -3.58 32.25
N TYR A 209 -0.41 -3.59 31.34
CA TYR A 209 -0.43 -2.64 30.22
C TYR A 209 -0.53 -1.19 30.71
N SER A 210 -1.27 -0.94 31.80
CA SER A 210 -1.47 0.41 32.33
C SER A 210 -0.16 1.09 32.75
N GLU A 211 0.76 0.36 33.38
CA GLU A 211 2.07 0.88 33.79
C GLU A 211 2.92 1.29 32.57
N LEU A 212 2.90 0.48 31.52
CA LEU A 212 3.59 0.77 30.26
C LEU A 212 2.99 2.00 29.56
N GLU A 213 1.66 2.09 29.55
CA GLU A 213 0.94 3.22 28.94
C GLU A 213 1.23 4.53 29.65
N ASP A 214 1.25 4.52 31.00
CA ASP A 214 1.57 5.69 31.80
C ASP A 214 3.02 6.15 31.61
N ASP A 215 3.99 5.23 31.59
CA ASP A 215 5.39 5.58 31.37
C ASP A 215 5.67 6.04 29.92
N PHE A 216 4.94 5.52 28.94
CA PHE A 216 5.01 6.02 27.56
C PHE A 216 4.39 7.42 27.43
N LYS A 217 3.25 7.66 28.07
CA LYS A 217 2.56 8.96 28.09
C LYS A 217 3.40 10.04 28.77
N ASN A 218 4.06 9.69 29.87
CA ASN A 218 4.94 10.60 30.63
C ASN A 218 6.34 10.75 29.99
N LEU A 219 6.56 10.25 28.78
CA LEU A 219 7.83 10.32 28.04
C LEU A 219 9.02 9.68 28.74
N LYS A 220 8.78 8.83 29.75
CA LYS A 220 9.84 8.05 30.41
C LYS A 220 10.31 6.90 29.55
N LEU A 221 9.45 6.40 28.67
CA LEU A 221 9.75 5.30 27.74
C LEU A 221 9.90 5.84 26.31
N HIS A 222 11.10 5.74 25.76
CA HIS A 222 11.38 6.21 24.40
C HIS A 222 10.83 5.21 23.35
N PRO A 223 10.25 5.68 22.22
CA PRO A 223 9.74 4.80 21.16
C PRO A 223 10.73 3.79 20.59
N ALA A 224 12.02 4.13 20.53
CA ALA A 224 13.05 3.25 20.02
C ALA A 224 13.25 2.01 20.91
N ASP A 225 13.20 2.19 22.23
CA ASP A 225 13.37 1.11 23.20
C ASP A 225 12.17 0.18 23.19
N LEU A 226 10.96 0.75 23.09
CA LEU A 226 9.74 -0.03 22.93
C LEU A 226 9.79 -0.89 21.65
N LYS A 227 10.21 -0.32 20.53
CA LYS A 227 10.39 -1.06 19.26
C LYS A 227 11.43 -2.19 19.40
N ALA A 228 12.54 -1.94 20.08
CA ALA A 228 13.59 -2.93 20.29
C ALA A 228 13.13 -4.08 21.20
N ALA A 229 12.35 -3.78 22.25
CA ALA A 229 11.73 -4.78 23.09
C ALA A 229 10.75 -5.65 22.27
N VAL A 230 9.84 -5.01 21.53
CA VAL A 230 8.88 -5.70 20.65
C VAL A 230 9.60 -6.58 19.62
N GLU A 231 10.70 -6.12 19.01
CA GLU A 231 11.53 -6.90 18.09
C GLU A 231 12.05 -8.20 18.73
N SER A 232 12.52 -8.13 19.97
CA SER A 232 13.07 -9.28 20.69
C SER A 232 11.99 -10.34 20.97
N TYR A 233 10.85 -9.92 21.53
CA TYR A 233 9.72 -10.82 21.81
C TYR A 233 9.11 -11.39 20.53
N LEU A 234 8.99 -10.58 19.48
CA LEU A 234 8.45 -11.03 18.21
C LEU A 234 9.36 -12.07 17.55
N ASN A 235 10.68 -11.87 17.55
CA ASN A 235 11.59 -12.88 17.02
C ASN A 235 11.54 -14.19 17.80
N ARG A 236 11.36 -14.14 19.13
CA ARG A 236 11.16 -15.33 19.95
C ARG A 236 9.88 -16.09 19.56
N LEU A 237 8.79 -15.39 19.26
CA LEU A 237 7.55 -16.00 18.76
C LEU A 237 7.70 -16.60 17.35
N LEU A 238 8.45 -15.92 16.46
CA LEU A 238 8.61 -16.33 15.06
C LEU A 238 9.65 -17.44 14.86
N THR A 239 10.64 -17.56 15.74
CA THR A 239 11.71 -18.57 15.65
C THR A 239 11.20 -20.01 15.52
N PRO A 240 10.27 -20.51 16.37
CA PRO A 240 9.76 -21.87 16.21
C PRO A 240 8.96 -22.06 14.92
N ILE A 241 8.34 -21.01 14.39
CA ILE A 241 7.59 -21.05 13.12
C ILE A 241 8.57 -21.18 11.96
N ARG A 242 9.59 -20.31 11.90
CA ARG A 242 10.65 -20.35 10.89
C ARG A 242 11.32 -21.72 10.85
N LYS A 243 11.68 -22.26 12.02
CA LYS A 243 12.31 -23.59 12.14
C LYS A 243 11.43 -24.72 11.60
N LYS A 244 10.11 -24.66 11.79
CA LYS A 244 9.18 -25.65 11.18
C LYS A 244 9.17 -25.53 9.66
N PHE A 245 9.15 -24.30 9.14
CA PHE A 245 9.11 -23.99 7.71
C PHE A 245 10.46 -24.16 6.99
N GLU A 246 11.54 -24.50 7.68
CA GLU A 246 12.81 -24.91 7.07
C GLU A 246 12.72 -26.30 6.42
N SER A 247 11.70 -27.10 6.77
CA SER A 247 11.49 -28.41 6.14
C SER A 247 11.20 -28.28 4.63
N PRO A 248 11.82 -29.11 3.77
CA PRO A 248 11.72 -28.99 2.31
C PRO A 248 10.29 -29.16 1.79
N GLU A 249 9.46 -29.95 2.49
CA GLU A 249 8.04 -30.13 2.16
C GLU A 249 7.25 -28.82 2.32
N LEU A 250 7.44 -28.11 3.43
CA LEU A 250 6.75 -26.84 3.70
C LEU A 250 7.28 -25.70 2.83
N GLN A 251 8.56 -25.71 2.47
CA GLN A 251 9.13 -24.77 1.50
C GLN A 251 8.55 -24.96 0.10
N LYS A 252 8.40 -26.22 -0.34
CA LYS A 252 7.74 -26.52 -1.61
C LYS A 252 6.26 -26.11 -1.57
N LEU A 253 5.58 -26.38 -0.47
CA LEU A 253 4.18 -25.98 -0.27
C LEU A 253 4.02 -24.45 -0.30
N SER A 254 4.91 -23.70 0.35
CA SER A 254 4.84 -22.23 0.36
C SER A 254 5.07 -21.64 -1.03
N ALA A 255 6.04 -22.17 -1.79
CA ALA A 255 6.28 -21.78 -3.17
C ALA A 255 5.12 -22.11 -4.11
N GLN A 256 4.39 -23.21 -3.85
CA GLN A 256 3.19 -23.57 -4.62
C GLN A 256 1.95 -22.75 -4.25
N ALA A 257 1.76 -22.46 -2.96
CA ALA A 257 0.60 -21.73 -2.46
C ALA A 257 0.69 -20.22 -2.79
N TYR A 258 1.90 -19.67 -2.71
CA TYR A 258 2.21 -18.29 -3.06
C TYR A 258 3.27 -18.32 -4.17
N PRO A 259 2.89 -18.71 -5.40
CA PRO A 259 3.79 -18.57 -6.51
C PRO A 259 4.18 -17.10 -6.60
N PRO A 260 5.47 -16.79 -6.86
CA PRO A 260 5.84 -15.41 -7.13
C PRO A 260 4.91 -14.93 -8.22
N LEU A 261 4.11 -13.92 -7.91
CA LEU A 261 3.21 -13.33 -8.89
C LEU A 261 4.07 -13.03 -10.11
N CYS A 262 3.68 -13.54 -11.29
CA CYS A 262 4.10 -12.98 -12.56
C CYS A 262 3.52 -11.57 -12.60
N THR A 263 4.18 -10.69 -11.88
CA THR A 263 3.88 -9.29 -11.82
C THR A 263 4.19 -8.73 -13.20
N LYS A 264 3.13 -8.53 -13.98
CA LYS A 264 3.06 -7.32 -14.79
C LYS A 264 3.26 -6.13 -13.83
N GLY A 265 4.52 -5.76 -13.56
CA GLY A 265 4.91 -4.52 -12.88
C GLY A 265 5.73 -4.54 -11.57
N LYS A 266 6.19 -5.67 -11.02
CA LYS A 266 6.95 -5.73 -9.74
C LYS A 266 7.81 -7.00 -9.58
N VAL A 267 9.02 -6.98 -10.13
CA VAL A 267 10.05 -8.01 -9.91
C VAL A 267 10.48 -8.04 -8.43
N VAL A 268 10.45 -9.22 -7.82
CA VAL A 268 11.20 -9.56 -6.60
C VAL A 268 12.66 -9.81 -7.02
N HIS A 269 13.60 -9.19 -6.32
CA HIS A 269 15.04 -9.30 -6.50
C HIS A 269 15.55 -10.76 -6.62
N MET A 270 15.70 -11.26 -7.84
CA MET A 270 17.05 -11.53 -8.36
C MET A 270 17.50 -10.23 -9.01
N GLU A 271 18.71 -9.74 -8.72
CA GLU A 271 19.26 -8.55 -9.37
C GLU A 271 19.38 -8.83 -10.88
N THR A 272 18.34 -8.49 -11.64
CA THR A 272 18.48 -8.24 -13.06
C THR A 272 19.22 -6.91 -13.16
N PRO A 273 20.39 -6.84 -13.82
CA PRO A 273 21.17 -5.63 -13.90
C PRO A 273 20.31 -4.49 -14.47
N VAL A 274 20.47 -3.27 -13.94
CA VAL A 274 19.86 -2.09 -14.56
C VAL A 274 20.53 -1.90 -15.90
N THR A 275 19.78 -2.08 -16.99
CA THR A 275 20.31 -2.02 -18.36
C THR A 275 19.91 -0.70 -19.06
N PRO A 276 20.73 -0.22 -20.02
CA PRO A 276 20.45 1.00 -20.79
C PRO A 276 19.19 0.92 -21.65
N ALA A 277 18.78 -0.30 -22.01
CA ALA A 277 17.51 -0.63 -22.68
C ALA A 277 16.26 0.07 -22.11
N ARG A 278 16.26 0.39 -20.81
CA ARG A 278 15.12 0.98 -20.12
C ARG A 278 14.97 2.48 -20.40
N LEU A 279 16.00 3.13 -20.95
CA LEU A 279 16.01 4.54 -21.29
C LEU A 279 15.38 4.75 -22.68
N ASP A 280 14.42 5.66 -22.80
CA ASP A 280 13.85 6.05 -24.10
C ASP A 280 14.68 7.19 -24.68
N ILE A 281 15.76 6.85 -25.38
CA ILE A 281 16.64 7.81 -26.04
C ILE A 281 16.24 7.92 -27.51
N ARG A 282 15.96 9.14 -27.97
CA ARG A 282 15.53 9.42 -29.33
C ARG A 282 16.28 10.58 -29.94
N ILE A 283 16.30 10.59 -31.26
CA ILE A 283 16.84 11.69 -32.04
C ILE A 283 15.77 12.76 -32.17
N GLY A 284 16.11 13.99 -31.80
CA GLY A 284 15.22 15.15 -31.87
C GLY A 284 15.78 16.25 -32.74
N LYS A 285 14.91 17.07 -33.33
CA LYS A 285 15.30 18.29 -34.05
C LYS A 285 14.85 19.52 -33.28
N ILE A 286 15.77 20.43 -32.99
CA ILE A 286 15.43 21.71 -32.38
C ILE A 286 14.78 22.59 -33.45
N MET A 287 13.48 22.86 -33.32
CA MET A 287 12.71 23.70 -34.24
C MET A 287 12.79 25.18 -33.89
N GLU A 288 12.66 25.48 -32.60
CA GLU A 288 12.73 26.84 -32.07
C GLU A 288 13.60 26.83 -30.82
N ILE A 289 14.35 27.91 -30.60
CA ILE A 289 15.14 28.12 -29.41
C ILE A 289 15.00 29.58 -28.96
N LYS A 290 14.74 29.78 -27.66
CA LYS A 290 14.57 31.12 -27.05
C LYS A 290 15.33 31.15 -25.74
N LYS A 291 15.89 32.30 -25.36
CA LYS A 291 16.44 32.50 -24.01
C LYS A 291 15.31 32.45 -22.98
N HIS A 292 15.57 31.84 -21.84
CA HIS A 292 14.59 31.75 -20.77
C HIS A 292 14.34 33.15 -20.18
N PRO A 293 13.08 33.57 -19.95
CA PRO A 293 12.75 34.92 -19.48
C PRO A 293 13.37 35.23 -18.10
N ASP A 294 13.38 34.26 -17.20
CA ASP A 294 13.85 34.43 -15.82
C ASP A 294 15.26 33.83 -15.55
N ALA A 295 16.04 33.47 -16.59
CA ALA A 295 17.39 32.93 -16.41
C ALA A 295 18.31 33.03 -17.64
N ASP A 296 19.44 33.73 -17.47
CA ASP A 296 20.44 33.93 -18.53
C ASP A 296 21.24 32.65 -18.87
N SER A 297 21.18 31.62 -18.04
CA SER A 297 21.90 30.35 -18.27
C SER A 297 21.06 29.28 -18.95
N LEU A 298 19.77 29.54 -19.23
CA LEU A 298 18.84 28.54 -19.74
C LEU A 298 18.30 28.92 -21.12
N TYR A 299 18.21 27.94 -22.01
CA TYR A 299 17.40 28.01 -23.22
C TYR A 299 16.09 27.25 -23.03
N VAL A 300 15.04 27.73 -23.67
CA VAL A 300 13.77 27.04 -23.88
C VAL A 300 13.67 26.68 -25.35
N SER A 301 13.74 25.40 -25.64
CA SER A 301 13.74 24.86 -27.00
C SER A 301 12.47 24.04 -27.27
N LYS A 302 11.93 24.14 -28.48
CA LYS A 302 10.93 23.21 -29.00
C LYS A 302 11.63 22.12 -29.80
N VAL A 303 11.56 20.88 -29.31
CA VAL A 303 12.26 19.75 -29.90
C VAL A 303 11.24 18.78 -30.49
N ASP A 304 11.32 18.56 -31.79
CA ASP A 304 10.55 17.54 -32.49
C ASP A 304 11.22 16.18 -32.29
N LEU A 305 10.53 15.26 -31.64
CA LEU A 305 10.98 13.90 -31.32
C LEU A 305 10.21 12.84 -32.14
N GLY A 306 9.57 13.24 -33.24
CA GLY A 306 8.81 12.33 -34.11
C GLY A 306 7.51 11.82 -33.49
N GLU A 307 6.97 12.53 -32.50
CA GLU A 307 5.74 12.14 -31.79
C GLU A 307 4.51 12.76 -32.43
N SER A 308 3.40 12.00 -32.48
CA SER A 308 2.12 12.48 -33.03
C SER A 308 1.51 13.63 -32.22
N THR A 309 1.93 13.82 -30.97
CA THR A 309 1.49 14.90 -30.07
C THR A 309 2.16 16.25 -30.35
N GLY A 310 3.14 16.30 -31.26
CA GLY A 310 3.89 17.50 -31.61
C GLY A 310 5.16 17.72 -30.77
N PRO A 311 5.89 18.82 -31.00
CA PRO A 311 7.21 19.05 -30.41
C PRO A 311 7.14 19.31 -28.90
N ARG A 312 8.05 18.70 -28.15
CA ARG A 312 8.17 18.86 -26.70
C ARG A 312 8.91 20.14 -26.31
N THR A 313 8.55 20.70 -25.16
CA THR A 313 9.32 21.81 -24.56
C THR A 313 10.48 21.24 -23.77
N VAL A 314 11.70 21.66 -24.09
CA VAL A 314 12.93 21.23 -23.41
C VAL A 314 13.68 22.45 -22.91
N VAL A 315 14.01 22.46 -21.63
CA VAL A 315 14.78 23.54 -21.02
C VAL A 315 16.20 23.02 -20.80
N SER A 316 17.22 23.71 -21.33
CA SER A 316 18.62 23.25 -21.30
C SER A 316 19.56 24.33 -20.77
N GLY A 317 20.63 23.91 -20.08
CA GLY A 317 21.63 24.79 -19.48
C GLY A 317 22.74 25.27 -20.43
N LEU A 318 22.45 25.36 -21.72
CA LEU A 318 23.47 25.57 -22.78
C LEU A 318 23.70 27.05 -23.13
N ALA A 319 22.93 27.99 -22.56
CA ALA A 319 22.92 29.39 -23.01
C ALA A 319 24.22 30.18 -22.84
N LYS A 320 25.10 29.73 -21.93
CA LYS A 320 26.43 30.34 -21.71
C LYS A 320 27.56 29.60 -22.44
N ILE A 321 27.27 28.45 -23.04
CA ILE A 321 28.27 27.53 -23.60
C ILE A 321 28.19 27.53 -25.12
N ILE A 322 26.97 27.45 -25.67
CA ILE A 322 26.73 27.30 -27.10
C ILE A 322 25.86 28.46 -27.60
N PRO A 323 26.25 29.16 -28.67
CA PRO A 323 25.45 30.21 -29.26
C PRO A 323 24.13 29.66 -29.82
N GLN A 324 23.10 30.51 -29.87
CA GLN A 324 21.75 30.09 -30.24
C GLN A 324 21.70 29.56 -31.68
N GLU A 325 22.48 30.18 -32.56
CA GLU A 325 22.56 29.92 -34.00
C GLU A 325 23.08 28.51 -34.30
N GLU A 326 23.89 27.92 -33.42
CA GLU A 326 24.43 26.56 -33.57
C GLU A 326 23.47 25.46 -33.11
N LEU A 327 22.48 25.82 -32.29
CA LEU A 327 21.47 24.89 -31.79
C LEU A 327 20.18 24.92 -32.61
N GLU A 328 19.91 26.04 -33.28
CA GLU A 328 18.75 26.17 -34.14
C GLU A 328 18.82 25.19 -35.33
N ASN A 329 17.73 24.45 -35.56
CA ASN A 329 17.64 23.39 -36.59
C ASN A 329 18.64 22.23 -36.46
N ARG A 330 19.39 22.13 -35.35
CA ARG A 330 20.33 21.05 -35.10
C ARG A 330 19.61 19.77 -34.64
N LEU A 331 20.11 18.62 -35.12
CA LEU A 331 19.72 17.32 -34.59
C LEU A 331 20.46 17.04 -33.28
N VAL A 332 19.74 16.55 -32.29
CA VAL A 332 20.23 16.28 -30.94
C VAL A 332 19.75 14.92 -30.46
N VAL A 333 20.48 14.32 -29.52
CA VAL A 333 20.03 13.11 -28.83
C VAL A 333 19.34 13.51 -27.52
N ALA A 334 18.13 13.01 -27.28
CA ALA A 334 17.31 13.38 -26.13
C ALA A 334 16.71 12.18 -25.40
N LEU A 335 16.70 12.25 -24.07
CA LEU A 335 16.06 11.29 -23.18
C LEU A 335 14.61 11.71 -22.89
N CYS A 336 13.65 10.83 -23.24
CA CYS A 336 12.24 11.16 -23.39
C CYS A 336 11.33 10.59 -22.29
N ASN A 337 11.79 9.59 -21.52
CA ASN A 337 10.97 8.92 -20.49
C ASN A 337 11.30 9.36 -19.05
N LEU A 338 11.99 10.50 -18.87
CA LEU A 338 12.12 11.12 -17.55
C LEU A 338 10.82 11.80 -17.11
N LYS A 339 10.62 11.91 -15.79
CA LYS A 339 9.52 12.73 -15.25
C LYS A 339 9.75 14.21 -15.60
N PRO A 340 8.75 14.93 -16.14
CA PRO A 340 8.89 16.35 -16.42
C PRO A 340 9.37 17.14 -15.20
N ALA A 341 10.32 18.05 -15.43
CA ALA A 341 10.95 18.85 -14.40
C ALA A 341 10.70 20.34 -14.66
N LYS A 342 10.20 21.05 -13.64
CA LYS A 342 9.99 22.50 -13.71
C LYS A 342 11.29 23.23 -13.39
N MET A 343 11.78 24.02 -14.33
CA MET A 343 12.94 24.89 -14.17
C MET A 343 12.47 26.33 -14.29
N ARG A 344 12.44 27.06 -13.16
CA ARG A 344 12.02 28.47 -13.08
C ARG A 344 10.67 28.77 -13.76
N GLY A 345 9.70 27.90 -13.54
CA GLY A 345 8.32 28.07 -14.02
C GLY A 345 8.02 27.41 -15.37
N VAL A 346 9.04 27.08 -16.17
CA VAL A 346 8.87 26.35 -17.44
C VAL A 346 9.10 24.85 -17.21
N GLU A 347 8.18 24.02 -17.71
CA GLU A 347 8.28 22.56 -17.60
C GLU A 347 9.09 21.96 -18.75
N SER A 348 10.18 21.27 -18.43
CA SER A 348 10.98 20.49 -19.38
C SER A 348 10.46 19.07 -19.46
N GLN A 349 10.08 18.64 -20.67
CA GLN A 349 9.44 17.34 -20.95
C GLN A 349 10.41 16.30 -21.53
N ALA A 350 11.68 16.66 -21.74
CA ALA A 350 12.78 15.78 -22.12
C ALA A 350 14.11 16.39 -21.64
N MET A 351 15.21 15.65 -21.83
CA MET A 351 16.57 16.10 -21.51
C MET A 351 17.49 15.88 -22.72
N ILE A 352 18.16 16.93 -23.19
CA ILE A 352 19.19 16.82 -24.25
C ILE A 352 20.46 16.23 -23.64
N LEU A 353 21.00 15.18 -24.25
CA LEU A 353 22.23 14.53 -23.82
C LEU A 353 23.45 15.28 -24.37
N CYS A 354 24.38 15.61 -23.48
CA CYS A 354 25.62 16.30 -23.79
C CYS A 354 26.79 15.55 -23.16
N ALA A 355 27.93 15.54 -23.83
CA ALA A 355 29.20 15.16 -23.24
C ALA A 355 29.79 16.37 -22.51
N SER A 356 30.45 16.14 -21.37
CA SER A 356 31.13 17.19 -20.62
C SER A 356 32.52 16.76 -20.21
N ARG A 357 33.49 17.67 -20.32
CA ARG A 357 34.85 17.53 -19.80
C ARG A 357 35.03 18.46 -18.60
N GLU A 358 35.77 18.02 -17.58
CA GLU A 358 35.97 18.81 -16.35
C GLU A 358 37.07 19.87 -16.48
N GLU A 359 38.16 19.59 -17.22
CA GLU A 359 39.30 20.49 -17.38
C GLU A 359 39.83 20.53 -18.84
N PRO A 360 39.70 21.67 -19.55
CA PRO A 360 38.81 22.80 -19.28
C PRO A 360 37.33 22.37 -19.32
N LYS A 361 36.45 23.14 -18.65
CA LYS A 361 35.02 22.84 -18.62
C LYS A 361 34.38 23.11 -19.97
N GLU A 362 34.21 22.05 -20.75
CA GLU A 362 33.59 22.07 -22.07
C GLU A 362 32.37 21.15 -22.06
N VAL A 363 31.29 21.58 -22.72
CA VAL A 363 30.05 20.80 -22.84
C VAL A 363 29.59 20.86 -24.29
N GLU A 364 29.42 19.69 -24.90
CA GLU A 364 29.00 19.57 -26.29
C GLU A 364 27.79 18.62 -26.42
N PRO A 365 26.77 18.95 -27.24
CA PRO A 365 25.64 18.06 -27.47
C PRO A 365 26.08 16.84 -28.27
N LEU A 366 25.51 15.67 -27.95
CA LEU A 366 25.77 14.46 -28.74
C LEU A 366 25.22 14.61 -30.15
N ASN A 367 26.06 14.30 -31.15
CA ASN A 367 25.68 14.32 -32.55
C ASN A 367 25.14 12.94 -32.96
N PRO A 368 23.92 12.87 -33.53
CA PRO A 368 23.40 11.62 -34.07
C PRO A 368 24.12 11.21 -35.38
N PRO A 369 23.99 9.94 -35.81
CA PRO A 369 24.47 9.48 -37.11
C PRO A 369 23.94 10.32 -38.29
N LYS A 370 24.70 10.39 -39.39
CA LYS A 370 24.47 11.33 -40.52
C LYS A 370 23.13 11.13 -41.26
N ASP A 371 22.52 9.95 -41.17
CA ASP A 371 21.28 9.59 -41.88
C ASP A 371 20.04 9.53 -40.96
N SER A 372 20.18 9.98 -39.72
CA SER A 372 19.12 9.89 -38.72
C SER A 372 18.00 10.90 -38.92
N LYS A 373 16.78 10.48 -38.60
CA LYS A 373 15.56 11.30 -38.64
C LYS A 373 15.02 11.58 -37.23
N PRO A 374 14.27 12.68 -37.05
CA PRO A 374 13.58 12.93 -35.79
C PRO A 374 12.63 11.76 -35.44
N GLY A 375 12.74 11.25 -34.22
CA GLY A 375 11.99 10.10 -33.71
C GLY A 375 12.70 8.76 -33.81
N ASP A 376 13.84 8.68 -34.51
CA ASP A 376 14.66 7.46 -34.52
C ASP A 376 15.14 7.14 -33.10
N LYS A 377 15.04 5.85 -32.73
CA LYS A 377 15.47 5.36 -31.41
C LYS A 377 16.97 5.14 -31.40
N VAL A 378 17.62 5.56 -30.31
CA VAL A 378 19.03 5.29 -30.05
C VAL A 378 19.11 4.18 -29.00
N PHE A 379 19.90 3.16 -29.29
CA PHE A 379 20.12 2.01 -28.42
C PHE A 379 21.63 1.75 -28.30
N VAL A 380 22.01 1.13 -27.19
CA VAL A 380 23.37 0.61 -26.99
C VAL A 380 23.47 -0.75 -27.67
N GLU A 381 24.59 -1.01 -28.35
CA GLU A 381 24.83 -2.30 -29.02
C GLU A 381 24.63 -3.49 -28.05
N GLY A 382 23.87 -4.50 -28.48
CA GLY A 382 23.49 -5.67 -27.67
C GLY A 382 22.21 -5.51 -26.83
N TYR A 383 21.56 -4.34 -26.87
CA TYR A 383 20.30 -4.05 -26.17
C TYR A 383 19.16 -3.64 -27.10
N GLU A 384 19.20 -4.03 -28.38
CA GLU A 384 18.26 -3.55 -29.41
C GLU A 384 16.83 -4.10 -29.25
N ASN A 385 16.70 -5.30 -28.66
CA ASN A 385 15.46 -6.08 -28.66
C ASN A 385 14.51 -5.77 -27.49
N SER A 386 14.82 -4.77 -26.67
CA SER A 386 14.05 -4.41 -25.48
C SER A 386 13.34 -3.07 -25.65
N GLU A 387 12.08 -3.01 -25.23
CA GLU A 387 11.32 -1.76 -25.22
C GLU A 387 11.66 -0.91 -23.99
N PRO A 388 11.83 0.41 -24.15
CA PRO A 388 12.08 1.30 -23.03
C PRO A 388 10.85 1.47 -22.13
N ASP A 389 11.06 1.85 -20.87
CA ASP A 389 9.98 2.14 -19.94
C ASP A 389 9.17 3.36 -20.45
N GLU A 390 7.83 3.33 -20.41
CA GLU A 390 6.97 4.48 -20.80
C GLU A 390 7.33 5.75 -20.01
N GLN A 391 7.59 5.59 -18.71
CA GLN A 391 8.08 6.65 -17.84
C GLN A 391 8.92 6.06 -16.69
N LEU A 392 10.13 6.58 -16.50
CA LEU A 392 11.03 6.17 -15.43
C LEU A 392 10.48 6.59 -14.07
N ASN A 393 10.44 5.65 -13.13
CA ASN A 393 10.04 5.92 -11.76
C ASN A 393 11.20 6.58 -10.98
N PRO A 394 11.06 7.83 -10.48
CA PRO A 394 12.13 8.52 -9.76
C PRO A 394 12.60 7.78 -8.49
N LYS A 395 11.75 6.94 -7.89
CA LYS A 395 12.11 6.14 -6.70
C LYS A 395 13.09 5.01 -7.01
N LYS A 396 13.15 4.56 -8.27
CA LYS A 396 14.04 3.48 -8.72
C LYS A 396 15.43 3.96 -9.14
N LYS A 397 15.65 5.29 -9.24
CA LYS A 397 16.93 5.94 -9.57
C LYS A 397 17.67 5.35 -10.79
N VAL A 398 16.91 4.95 -11.82
CA VAL A 398 17.43 4.20 -12.98
C VAL A 398 18.46 5.02 -13.76
N TRP A 399 18.15 6.29 -14.04
CA TRP A 399 19.04 7.20 -14.74
C TRP A 399 20.31 7.46 -13.93
N GLU A 400 20.18 7.70 -12.62
CA GLU A 400 21.29 7.98 -11.73
C GLU A 400 22.22 6.76 -11.54
N THR A 401 21.71 5.53 -11.73
CA THR A 401 22.53 4.31 -11.74
C THR A 401 23.28 4.14 -13.07
N LEU A 402 22.67 4.47 -14.21
CA LEU A 402 23.27 4.28 -15.54
C LEU A 402 24.20 5.43 -15.96
N GLN A 403 23.90 6.66 -15.54
CA GLN A 403 24.63 7.87 -15.93
C GLN A 403 26.15 7.79 -15.70
N PRO A 404 26.67 7.26 -14.57
CA PRO A 404 28.13 7.19 -14.35
C PRO A 404 28.87 6.26 -15.33
N GLU A 405 28.14 5.36 -15.98
CA GLU A 405 28.68 4.38 -16.93
C GLU A 405 28.55 4.84 -18.39
N LEU A 406 27.75 5.88 -18.65
CA LEU A 406 27.68 6.55 -19.94
C LEU A 406 28.88 7.49 -20.09
N LYS A 407 29.80 7.13 -20.98
CA LYS A 407 31.05 7.86 -21.21
C LYS A 407 31.26 8.10 -22.70
N THR A 408 32.23 8.94 -23.03
CA THR A 408 32.72 9.08 -24.41
C THR A 408 34.08 8.41 -24.54
N SER A 409 34.23 7.55 -25.54
CA SER A 409 35.50 6.88 -25.84
C SER A 409 36.57 7.86 -26.36
N SER A 410 37.81 7.40 -26.50
CA SER A 410 38.90 8.19 -27.10
C SER A 410 38.64 8.62 -28.54
N ASN A 411 37.71 7.95 -29.23
CA ASN A 411 37.30 8.28 -30.59
C ASN A 411 36.07 9.23 -30.61
N CYS A 412 35.72 9.83 -29.47
CA CYS A 412 34.56 10.71 -29.30
C CYS A 412 33.21 10.02 -29.62
N VAL A 413 33.11 8.72 -29.36
CA VAL A 413 31.86 7.96 -29.49
C VAL A 413 31.24 7.81 -28.11
N ALA A 414 29.95 8.12 -27.95
CA ALA A 414 29.23 7.86 -26.72
C ALA A 414 29.06 6.36 -26.53
N GLU A 415 29.39 5.83 -25.36
CA GLU A 415 29.40 4.41 -25.05
C GLU A 415 28.85 4.14 -23.64
N TRP A 416 28.30 2.94 -23.44
CA TRP A 416 27.94 2.42 -22.14
C TRP A 416 28.69 1.10 -21.90
N GLN A 417 29.50 1.07 -20.83
CA GLN A 417 30.37 -0.08 -20.51
C GLN A 417 31.26 -0.55 -21.69
N GLY A 418 31.68 0.38 -22.56
CA GLY A 418 32.52 0.09 -23.74
C GLY A 418 31.74 -0.37 -24.99
N ASN A 419 30.41 -0.41 -24.93
CA ASN A 419 29.56 -0.65 -26.11
C ASN A 419 29.04 0.69 -26.66
N PRO A 420 29.15 0.95 -27.97
CA PRO A 420 28.74 2.21 -28.58
C PRO A 420 27.22 2.42 -28.63
#